data_AF-A0A1X2FBN0-F1
#
_entry.id   AF-A0A1X2FBN0-F1
#
_cell.length_a   1.000
_cell.length_b   1.000
_cell.length_c   1.000
_cell.angle_alpha   90.00
_cell.angle_beta   90.00
_cell.angle_gamma   90.00
#
_symmetry.space_group_name_H-M   'P 1'
#
loop_
_entity.id
_entity.type
_entity.pdbx_description
1 polymer ?
#
loop_
_entity_poly.entity_id
_entity_poly.type
_entity_poly.pdbx_seq_one_letter_code
_entity_poly.pdbx_strand_id
1 'polypeptide(L)'
;MQSRRPAPSILFTAIAATVVILPWALTGIPGSDESDAKDAAPALTQQPLENLGGGESIREIHQDEPFSMVALTAQDLRGTSARVRARKADGSWGPWYQAENLDGVGADTPGPRGTEPVFVGRTNTVQIAVTRPRDAAITPAAPPAAEGPGLGYRPATVQQPIAENINAVLISPPQTPVDIGPLPTAVTAPGVPPNIISRGQWGADESMRCGPVKYDKVVRAGIVHHTAGSNDYAPEDSAGIVRSIYEYHTRTLGWCDMAYNALVDKYGQVFEGRAGGMDKPVEGSHTGGFNHDTWGVAMMGDFNTVPPTPIQLRTTGRLLGWRLGLDHIDPHGTVVLTSAGGSFTHFPRGAAATLPTIFTHRDVGITECPGNAAYAEMGRLRDIAARFNRPPGPEDLAEQMRGGAIYDRWQALGGPGGVLGNPTSPETPALDGARYARFEKGAVYWSPSSGAEPVTGAIYEAWGALGFERGALGLPTSAEIDEPQWIVQNFQHGTLNFDREKGTVTRVIDGVPLELPPPSPDHEPVQLERFSRVS
;
A
#
# COMPACT_ATOMS: atom_id res chain seq x y z
N MET A 1 -9.45 68.33 -49.87
CA MET A 1 -9.65 66.91 -49.49
C MET A 1 -8.78 66.61 -48.27
N GLN A 2 -9.28 67.04 -47.11
CA GLN A 2 -8.59 67.06 -45.82
C GLN A 2 -9.63 66.81 -44.71
N SER A 3 -9.17 66.36 -43.55
CA SER A 3 -9.64 66.82 -42.22
C SER A 3 -11.14 66.77 -41.85
N ARG A 4 -11.45 65.77 -40.99
CA ARG A 4 -12.18 65.88 -39.69
C ARG A 4 -13.70 66.18 -39.64
N ARG A 5 -14.43 65.14 -39.15
CA ARG A 5 -15.34 65.09 -37.95
C ARG A 5 -16.62 65.96 -37.94
N PRO A 6 -17.71 65.60 -37.20
CA PRO A 6 -17.71 64.85 -35.91
C PRO A 6 -18.75 63.72 -35.74
N ALA A 7 -18.78 63.15 -34.53
CA ALA A 7 -19.75 62.19 -33.95
C ALA A 7 -20.60 62.93 -32.86
N PRO A 8 -21.51 62.32 -32.06
CA PRO A 8 -21.91 60.90 -31.87
C PRO A 8 -23.48 60.72 -31.97
N SER A 9 -24.21 59.69 -31.48
CA SER A 9 -23.92 58.50 -30.64
C SER A 9 -24.99 57.39 -30.79
N ILE A 10 -24.58 56.13 -30.56
CA ILE A 10 -25.29 54.97 -29.95
C ILE A 10 -26.73 54.63 -30.41
N LEU A 11 -26.86 53.44 -31.03
CA LEU A 11 -27.92 52.46 -30.71
C LEU A 11 -27.35 51.04 -30.94
N PHE A 12 -27.54 50.14 -29.98
CA PHE A 12 -27.06 48.75 -30.06
C PHE A 12 -28.07 47.88 -30.82
N THR A 13 -27.58 47.00 -31.70
CA THR A 13 -28.38 45.97 -32.39
C THR A 13 -27.97 44.57 -31.92
N ALA A 14 -28.95 43.66 -31.87
CA ALA A 14 -28.82 42.36 -31.22
C ALA A 14 -28.00 41.32 -32.01
N ILE A 15 -27.41 40.37 -31.28
CA ILE A 15 -26.96 39.07 -31.81
C ILE A 15 -27.76 37.99 -31.09
N ALA A 16 -28.29 37.03 -31.85
CA ALA A 16 -29.10 35.94 -31.32
C ALA A 16 -28.22 34.91 -30.58
N ALA A 17 -28.69 34.44 -29.42
CA ALA A 17 -28.07 33.35 -28.66
C ALA A 17 -28.90 32.08 -28.81
N THR A 18 -28.27 30.99 -29.26
CA THR A 18 -28.86 29.64 -29.28
C THR A 18 -28.85 29.07 -27.86
N VAL A 19 -29.98 28.51 -27.43
CA VAL A 19 -30.15 27.98 -26.07
C VAL A 19 -29.40 26.67 -25.89
N VAL A 20 -28.57 26.59 -24.85
CA VAL A 20 -28.13 25.33 -24.22
C VAL A 20 -28.62 25.36 -22.77
N ILE A 21 -29.37 24.34 -22.36
CA ILE A 21 -29.97 24.27 -21.02
C ILE A 21 -28.94 23.67 -20.06
N LEU A 22 -28.54 24.45 -19.06
CA LEU A 22 -27.81 23.99 -17.88
C LEU A 22 -28.78 23.90 -16.70
N PRO A 23 -28.93 22.75 -16.03
CA PRO A 23 -29.64 22.68 -14.75
C PRO A 23 -28.77 23.30 -13.66
N TRP A 24 -29.23 24.40 -13.07
CA TRP A 24 -28.74 24.86 -11.77
C TRP A 24 -29.41 24.07 -10.65
N ALA A 25 -28.60 23.50 -9.74
CA ALA A 25 -29.00 23.19 -8.38
C ALA A 25 -28.04 23.99 -7.47
N LEU A 26 -28.35 25.24 -7.12
CA LEU A 26 -29.23 25.65 -6.02
C LEU A 26 -28.85 25.00 -4.67
N THR A 27 -27.95 25.71 -3.98
CA THR A 27 -28.01 26.02 -2.53
C THR A 27 -28.58 24.94 -1.61
N GLY A 28 -27.68 24.25 -0.90
CA GLY A 28 -28.04 23.27 0.12
C GLY A 28 -28.92 23.83 1.24
N ILE A 29 -29.82 22.99 1.72
CA ILE A 29 -30.61 23.21 2.93
C ILE A 29 -29.72 22.82 4.12
N PRO A 30 -29.51 23.69 5.13
CA PRO A 30 -28.71 23.34 6.29
C PRO A 30 -29.50 22.36 7.19
N GLY A 31 -29.11 21.09 7.22
CA GLY A 31 -29.75 20.11 8.11
C GLY A 31 -29.53 18.61 7.87
N SER A 32 -28.71 18.17 6.92
CA SER A 32 -28.55 16.74 6.57
C SER A 32 -27.22 16.09 7.00
N ASP A 33 -26.21 16.85 7.41
CA ASP A 33 -24.83 16.32 7.54
C ASP A 33 -24.62 15.32 8.72
N GLU A 34 -25.55 15.22 9.67
CA GLU A 34 -25.46 14.28 10.81
C GLU A 34 -26.05 12.89 10.55
N SER A 35 -26.93 12.70 9.55
CA SER A 35 -27.49 11.37 9.25
C SER A 35 -26.53 10.49 8.45
N ASP A 36 -25.96 11.05 7.40
CA ASP A 36 -25.17 10.30 6.41
C ASP A 36 -23.82 9.83 7.00
N ALA A 37 -23.31 10.54 8.01
CA ALA A 37 -22.12 10.14 8.75
C ALA A 37 -22.31 8.86 9.58
N LYS A 38 -23.52 8.59 10.09
CA LYS A 38 -23.80 7.38 10.91
C LYS A 38 -23.83 6.10 10.10
N ASP A 39 -24.25 6.15 8.84
CA ASP A 39 -24.31 4.98 7.96
C ASP A 39 -22.93 4.62 7.36
N ALA A 40 -21.89 5.43 7.63
CA ALA A 40 -20.52 5.26 7.13
C ALA A 40 -19.50 4.78 8.19
N ALA A 41 -19.87 4.66 9.46
CA ALA A 41 -19.00 4.27 10.56
C ALA A 41 -19.07 2.74 10.86
N PRO A 42 -17.94 2.05 11.11
CA PRO A 42 -17.93 0.70 11.67
C PRO A 42 -18.86 0.50 12.88
N ALA A 43 -19.67 -0.56 12.83
CA ALA A 43 -20.43 -1.00 14.00
C ALA A 43 -19.53 -1.84 14.92
N LEU A 44 -19.57 -1.53 16.23
CA LEU A 44 -18.74 -2.13 17.27
C LEU A 44 -19.63 -2.77 18.33
N THR A 45 -19.65 -4.10 18.39
CA THR A 45 -20.44 -4.89 19.36
C THR A 45 -19.51 -5.60 20.34
N GLN A 46 -19.68 -5.37 21.64
CA GLN A 46 -18.93 -6.10 22.68
C GLN A 46 -19.75 -7.25 23.25
N GLN A 47 -19.16 -8.45 23.31
CA GLN A 47 -19.75 -9.64 23.93
C GLN A 47 -18.78 -10.23 24.98
N PRO A 48 -19.22 -10.54 26.21
CA PRO A 48 -18.35 -11.12 27.23
C PRO A 48 -17.97 -12.57 26.91
N LEU A 49 -16.71 -12.93 27.16
CA LEU A 49 -16.23 -14.31 27.08
C LEU A 49 -16.31 -14.95 28.46
N GLU A 50 -17.43 -15.64 28.70
CA GLU A 50 -17.77 -16.21 30.01
C GLU A 50 -17.02 -17.51 30.34
N ASN A 51 -16.88 -17.79 31.63
CA ASN A 51 -16.39 -19.06 32.18
C ASN A 51 -14.98 -19.47 31.70
N LEU A 52 -14.16 -18.52 31.26
CA LEU A 52 -12.77 -18.79 30.85
C LEU A 52 -11.94 -19.06 32.12
N GLY A 53 -11.44 -20.29 32.28
CA GLY A 53 -10.50 -20.63 33.36
C GLY A 53 -9.03 -20.39 32.97
N GLY A 54 -8.11 -20.82 33.83
CA GLY A 54 -6.70 -20.96 33.48
C GLY A 54 -6.45 -22.11 32.49
N GLY A 55 -5.46 -21.97 31.62
CA GLY A 55 -5.26 -22.85 30.46
C GLY A 55 -5.99 -22.34 29.20
N GLU A 56 -6.13 -23.20 28.19
CA GLU A 56 -6.84 -22.86 26.94
C GLU A 56 -8.34 -23.13 27.07
N SER A 57 -9.16 -22.15 26.66
CA SER A 57 -10.62 -22.22 26.59
C SER A 57 -11.10 -21.71 25.23
N ILE A 58 -11.96 -22.47 24.55
CA ILE A 58 -12.57 -22.04 23.28
C ILE A 58 -14.00 -21.57 23.54
N ARG A 59 -14.38 -20.44 22.92
CA ARG A 59 -15.76 -19.93 22.89
C ARG A 59 -16.20 -19.73 21.45
N GLU A 60 -17.43 -20.13 21.16
CA GLU A 60 -18.12 -19.79 19.92
C GLU A 60 -19.00 -18.57 20.18
N ILE A 61 -18.89 -17.58 19.31
CA ILE A 61 -19.60 -16.31 19.40
C ILE A 61 -20.38 -16.10 18.10
N HIS A 62 -21.64 -15.69 18.23
CA HIS A 62 -22.56 -15.48 17.12
C HIS A 62 -23.27 -14.13 17.25
N GLN A 63 -23.59 -13.51 16.13
CA GLN A 63 -24.57 -12.43 16.03
C GLN A 63 -25.30 -12.50 14.69
N ASP A 64 -26.57 -12.07 14.68
CA ASP A 64 -27.44 -12.09 13.48
C ASP A 64 -26.93 -11.15 12.38
N GLU A 65 -26.33 -10.03 12.76
CA GLU A 65 -25.67 -9.11 11.82
C GLU A 65 -24.24 -9.58 11.51
N PRO A 66 -23.82 -9.60 10.23
CA PRO A 66 -22.49 -10.06 9.87
C PRO A 66 -21.42 -9.03 10.27
N PHE A 67 -20.26 -9.53 10.68
CA PHE A 67 -19.05 -8.79 11.04
C PHE A 67 -17.85 -9.38 10.28
N SER A 68 -16.70 -8.71 10.31
CA SER A 68 -15.50 -9.24 9.64
C SER A 68 -14.18 -9.00 10.37
N MET A 69 -14.19 -8.32 11.52
CA MET A 69 -13.03 -8.26 12.40
C MET A 69 -13.40 -8.60 13.84
N VAL A 70 -12.43 -9.11 14.59
CA VAL A 70 -12.58 -9.47 16.00
C VAL A 70 -11.34 -9.03 16.78
N ALA A 71 -11.54 -8.26 17.84
CA ALA A 71 -10.51 -8.00 18.85
C ALA A 71 -10.93 -8.60 20.20
N LEU A 72 -10.00 -8.68 21.15
CA LEU A 72 -10.31 -8.94 22.55
C LEU A 72 -9.94 -7.74 23.40
N THR A 73 -10.73 -7.46 24.43
CA THR A 73 -10.43 -6.43 25.44
C THR A 73 -10.61 -6.95 26.86
N ALA A 74 -9.80 -6.43 27.79
CA ALA A 74 -9.93 -6.70 29.23
C ALA A 74 -9.31 -5.54 30.05
N GLN A 75 -9.48 -5.55 31.37
CA GLN A 75 -8.71 -4.65 32.24
C GLN A 75 -7.22 -5.03 32.28
N ASP A 76 -6.92 -6.33 32.14
CA ASP A 76 -5.57 -6.88 32.12
C ASP A 76 -5.51 -8.09 31.17
N LEU A 77 -4.56 -8.09 30.24
CA LEU A 77 -4.27 -9.19 29.32
C LEU A 77 -2.91 -9.84 29.58
N ARG A 78 -2.19 -9.49 30.66
CA ARG A 78 -0.87 -10.05 30.97
C ARG A 78 -0.91 -11.58 31.06
N GLY A 79 0.01 -12.23 30.34
CA GLY A 79 0.08 -13.69 30.26
C GLY A 79 -1.12 -14.35 29.56
N THR A 80 -2.01 -13.57 28.95
CA THR A 80 -3.14 -14.07 28.15
C THR A 80 -2.81 -13.96 26.67
N SER A 81 -3.03 -15.03 25.91
CA SER A 81 -2.97 -15.02 24.44
C SER A 81 -4.30 -15.47 23.86
N ALA A 82 -4.63 -14.99 22.66
CA ALA A 82 -5.87 -15.35 22.00
C ALA A 82 -5.67 -15.66 20.52
N ARG A 83 -6.50 -16.56 19.99
CA ARG A 83 -6.57 -16.89 18.57
C ARG A 83 -8.03 -16.84 18.11
N VAL A 84 -8.28 -16.39 16.90
CA VAL A 84 -9.62 -16.29 16.32
C VAL A 84 -9.70 -17.08 15.02
N ARG A 85 -10.84 -17.72 14.76
CA ARG A 85 -11.19 -18.25 13.43
C ARG A 85 -12.66 -17.99 13.11
N ALA A 86 -12.96 -17.70 11.85
CA ALA A 86 -14.33 -17.55 11.38
C ALA A 86 -14.91 -18.85 10.81
N ARG A 87 -16.24 -18.96 10.90
CA ARG A 87 -17.01 -19.92 10.14
C ARG A 87 -17.28 -19.34 8.74
N LYS A 88 -17.00 -20.14 7.71
CA LYS A 88 -17.23 -19.79 6.30
C LYS A 88 -18.70 -20.03 5.91
N ALA A 89 -19.12 -19.46 4.79
CA ALA A 89 -20.48 -19.62 4.26
C ALA A 89 -20.86 -21.07 3.92
N ASP A 90 -19.87 -21.94 3.63
CA ASP A 90 -20.06 -23.39 3.44
C ASP A 90 -20.22 -24.17 4.77
N GLY A 91 -20.21 -23.47 5.91
CA GLY A 91 -20.31 -24.04 7.25
C GLY A 91 -19.00 -24.60 7.83
N SER A 92 -17.91 -24.60 7.06
CA SER A 92 -16.57 -25.02 7.51
C SER A 92 -15.88 -23.95 8.36
N TRP A 93 -14.81 -24.33 9.06
CA TRP A 93 -13.99 -23.41 9.85
C TRP A 93 -12.74 -22.97 9.09
N GLY A 94 -12.43 -21.68 9.14
CA GLY A 94 -11.15 -21.14 8.69
C GLY A 94 -9.96 -21.55 9.57
N PRO A 95 -8.73 -21.17 9.16
CA PRO A 95 -7.54 -21.33 10.00
C PRO A 95 -7.63 -20.44 11.26
N TRP A 96 -6.78 -20.72 12.23
CA TRP A 96 -6.60 -19.88 13.42
C TRP A 96 -5.61 -18.75 13.11
N TYR A 97 -6.00 -17.52 13.41
CA TYR A 97 -5.14 -16.32 13.38
C TYR A 97 -4.81 -15.89 14.81
N GLN A 98 -3.60 -15.39 15.04
CA GLN A 98 -3.16 -14.90 16.35
C GLN A 98 -3.71 -13.48 16.58
N ALA A 99 -4.36 -13.24 17.71
CA ALA A 99 -4.70 -11.89 18.14
C ALA A 99 -3.55 -11.37 19.02
N GLU A 100 -2.66 -10.57 18.42
CA GLU A 100 -1.49 -10.01 19.10
C GLU A 100 -1.91 -8.92 20.09
N ASN A 101 -1.29 -8.88 21.27
CA ASN A 101 -1.61 -7.92 22.32
C ASN A 101 -1.02 -6.54 21.99
N LEU A 102 -1.80 -5.46 22.21
CA LEU A 102 -1.40 -4.07 21.98
C LEU A 102 -0.57 -3.48 23.14
N ASP A 103 0.03 -4.30 24.01
CA ASP A 103 0.87 -3.81 25.10
C ASP A 103 2.10 -3.06 24.56
N GLY A 104 2.17 -1.75 24.84
CA GLY A 104 3.17 -0.84 24.27
C GLY A 104 2.72 -0.10 23.02
N VAL A 105 1.58 -0.48 22.43
CA VAL A 105 0.86 0.30 21.42
C VAL A 105 -0.18 1.17 22.14
N GLY A 106 -0.46 2.34 21.59
CA GLY A 106 -1.43 3.30 22.11
C GLY A 106 -0.90 4.33 23.10
N ALA A 107 -1.83 5.12 23.62
CA ALA A 107 -1.56 6.06 24.71
C ALA A 107 -1.52 5.32 26.05
N ASP A 108 -0.61 5.73 26.95
CA ASP A 108 -0.55 5.20 28.32
C ASP A 108 -1.61 5.88 29.21
N THR A 109 -2.87 5.70 28.83
CA THR A 109 -4.07 6.29 29.46
C THR A 109 -4.89 5.22 30.19
N PRO A 110 -5.59 5.56 31.28
CA PRO A 110 -6.53 4.63 31.93
C PRO A 110 -7.63 4.20 30.94
N GLY A 111 -7.71 2.90 30.66
CA GLY A 111 -8.63 2.31 29.71
C GLY A 111 -8.45 0.78 29.64
N PRO A 112 -9.30 0.06 28.90
CA PRO A 112 -9.12 -1.37 28.68
C PRO A 112 -7.84 -1.64 27.87
N ARG A 113 -7.14 -2.72 28.21
CA ARG A 113 -6.13 -3.33 27.33
C ARG A 113 -6.84 -4.13 26.24
N GLY A 114 -6.19 -4.31 25.09
CA GLY A 114 -6.78 -5.03 23.97
C GLY A 114 -5.77 -5.68 23.05
N THR A 115 -6.25 -6.54 22.14
CA THR A 115 -5.48 -7.08 21.02
C THR A 115 -5.66 -6.22 19.77
N GLU A 116 -4.77 -6.38 18.77
CA GLU A 116 -5.07 -5.97 17.40
C GLU A 116 -6.41 -6.60 16.94
N PRO A 117 -7.23 -5.88 16.15
CA PRO A 117 -8.45 -6.43 15.60
C PRO A 117 -8.12 -7.31 14.38
N VAL A 118 -8.35 -8.60 14.53
CA VAL A 118 -8.06 -9.61 13.51
C VAL A 118 -9.17 -9.59 12.46
N PHE A 119 -8.85 -9.25 11.21
CA PHE A 119 -9.75 -9.51 10.08
C PHE A 119 -9.91 -11.03 9.90
N VAL A 120 -11.13 -11.50 9.70
CA VAL A 120 -11.45 -12.94 9.57
C VAL A 120 -12.37 -13.24 8.37
N GLY A 121 -12.62 -12.24 7.51
CA GLY A 121 -13.62 -12.30 6.45
C GLY A 121 -15.05 -12.13 6.99
N ARG A 122 -16.00 -11.83 6.11
CA ARG A 122 -17.41 -11.62 6.50
C ARG A 122 -18.01 -12.92 7.05
N THR A 123 -18.47 -12.88 8.30
CA THR A 123 -19.09 -14.03 8.99
C THR A 123 -20.15 -13.56 9.99
N ASN A 124 -20.98 -14.51 10.43
CA ASN A 124 -21.87 -14.35 11.56
C ASN A 124 -21.39 -15.14 12.80
N THR A 125 -20.35 -15.96 12.68
CA THR A 125 -19.91 -16.85 13.76
C THR A 125 -18.39 -17.00 13.77
N VAL A 126 -17.79 -16.78 14.94
CA VAL A 126 -16.36 -17.03 15.18
C VAL A 126 -16.15 -17.98 16.34
N GLN A 127 -15.00 -18.64 16.36
CA GLN A 127 -14.45 -19.26 17.55
C GLN A 127 -13.21 -18.48 18.01
N ILE A 128 -13.14 -18.27 19.31
CA ILE A 128 -12.06 -17.55 20.00
C ILE A 128 -11.46 -18.52 21.01
N ALA A 129 -10.19 -18.90 20.80
CA ALA A 129 -9.41 -19.67 21.75
C ALA A 129 -8.62 -18.69 22.61
N VAL A 130 -8.84 -18.69 23.92
CA VAL A 130 -8.12 -17.84 24.89
C VAL A 130 -7.30 -18.74 25.80
N THR A 131 -5.99 -18.51 25.88
CA THR A 131 -5.09 -19.18 26.82
C THR A 131 -4.71 -18.22 27.94
N ARG A 132 -4.98 -18.60 29.19
CA ARG A 132 -4.73 -17.78 30.39
C ARG A 132 -3.75 -18.48 31.35
N PRO A 133 -3.09 -17.75 32.28
CA PRO A 133 -2.29 -18.34 33.36
C PRO A 133 -3.09 -19.38 34.14
N ARG A 134 -2.45 -20.45 34.63
CA ARG A 134 -3.14 -21.60 35.25
C ARG A 134 -3.90 -21.26 36.53
N ASP A 135 -3.47 -20.20 37.20
CA ASP A 135 -4.00 -19.63 38.43
C ASP A 135 -5.03 -18.50 38.19
N ALA A 136 -5.31 -18.16 36.93
CA ALA A 136 -6.26 -17.10 36.59
C ALA A 136 -7.69 -17.45 37.03
N ALA A 137 -8.33 -16.54 37.76
CA ALA A 137 -9.71 -16.66 38.22
C ALA A 137 -10.70 -16.78 37.05
N ILE A 138 -11.73 -17.61 37.21
CA ILE A 138 -12.70 -17.92 36.15
C ILE A 138 -13.52 -16.67 35.83
N THR A 139 -13.59 -16.28 34.54
CA THR A 139 -14.41 -15.11 34.15
C THR A 139 -15.89 -15.37 34.47
N PRO A 140 -16.59 -14.44 35.14
CA PRO A 140 -17.97 -14.67 35.54
C PRO A 140 -18.89 -14.79 34.32
N ALA A 141 -19.99 -15.54 34.48
CA ALA A 141 -21.10 -15.49 33.53
C ALA A 141 -21.70 -14.09 33.50
N ALA A 142 -22.21 -13.63 32.35
CA ALA A 142 -22.86 -12.33 32.28
C ALA A 142 -24.09 -12.33 33.21
N PRO A 143 -24.35 -11.23 33.93
CA PRO A 143 -25.62 -11.09 34.64
C PRO A 143 -26.77 -11.18 33.62
N PRO A 144 -27.87 -11.89 33.94
CA PRO A 144 -29.00 -11.99 33.03
C PRO A 144 -29.48 -10.59 32.64
N ALA A 145 -29.80 -10.41 31.36
CA ALA A 145 -30.15 -9.11 30.80
C ALA A 145 -31.35 -8.50 31.55
N ALA A 146 -31.07 -7.56 32.45
CA ALA A 146 -32.11 -6.84 33.16
C ALA A 146 -32.89 -5.98 32.15
N GLU A 147 -34.17 -6.32 31.94
CA GLU A 147 -35.15 -5.50 31.22
C GLU A 147 -35.35 -4.18 31.97
N GLY A 148 -34.51 -3.19 31.66
CA GLY A 148 -34.66 -1.82 32.12
C GLY A 148 -35.59 -1.03 31.19
N PRO A 149 -36.27 0.01 31.68
CA PRO A 149 -37.15 0.83 30.85
C PRO A 149 -36.36 1.45 29.69
N GLY A 150 -36.94 1.40 28.48
CA GLY A 150 -36.28 1.73 27.22
C GLY A 150 -35.86 3.18 27.05
N LEU A 151 -34.76 3.56 27.70
CA LEU A 151 -34.00 4.78 27.43
C LEU A 151 -32.68 4.33 26.79
N GLY A 152 -32.46 4.72 25.54
CA GLY A 152 -31.44 4.15 24.62
C GLY A 152 -29.96 4.42 24.95
N TYR A 153 -29.58 4.54 26.22
CA TYR A 153 -28.20 4.60 26.67
C TYR A 153 -28.08 4.15 28.14
N ARG A 154 -27.11 3.27 28.45
CA ARG A 154 -26.75 2.90 29.82
C ARG A 154 -25.51 3.70 30.27
N PRO A 155 -25.61 4.60 31.28
CA PRO A 155 -24.45 5.30 31.81
C PRO A 155 -23.50 4.35 32.55
N ALA A 156 -22.20 4.53 32.34
CA ALA A 156 -21.15 3.63 32.80
C ALA A 156 -20.77 3.78 34.29
N THR A 157 -21.75 3.83 35.20
CA THR A 157 -21.51 3.90 36.65
C THR A 157 -22.63 3.28 37.51
N VAL A 158 -22.70 1.94 37.58
CA VAL A 158 -23.25 1.24 38.77
C VAL A 158 -22.44 -0.02 39.10
N GLN A 159 -21.58 0.11 40.11
CA GLN A 159 -21.05 -0.92 41.02
C GLN A 159 -21.23 -2.41 40.65
N GLN A 160 -20.26 -2.96 39.91
CA GLN A 160 -19.64 -4.27 40.14
C GLN A 160 -18.19 -4.22 39.65
N PRO A 161 -17.24 -5.00 40.21
CA PRO A 161 -15.85 -4.94 39.77
C PRO A 161 -15.73 -5.58 38.38
N ILE A 162 -15.51 -4.75 37.35
CA ILE A 162 -15.28 -5.14 35.93
C ILE A 162 -13.89 -5.84 35.78
N ALA A 163 -13.23 -6.19 36.88
CA ALA A 163 -11.80 -6.46 36.97
C ALA A 163 -11.31 -7.69 36.20
N GLU A 164 -12.19 -8.64 35.83
CA GLU A 164 -11.79 -9.93 35.25
C GLU A 164 -12.48 -10.26 33.91
N ASN A 165 -13.36 -9.41 33.39
CA ASN A 165 -14.08 -9.72 32.15
C ASN A 165 -13.20 -9.50 30.92
N ILE A 166 -12.97 -10.58 30.17
CA ILE A 166 -12.46 -10.55 28.80
C ILE A 166 -13.67 -10.47 27.86
N ASN A 167 -13.69 -9.50 26.94
CA ASN A 167 -14.77 -9.32 25.98
C ASN A 167 -14.23 -9.50 24.56
N ALA A 168 -15.02 -10.12 23.69
CA ALA A 168 -14.82 -10.07 22.25
C ALA A 168 -15.44 -8.77 21.71
N VAL A 169 -14.72 -8.05 20.86
CA VAL A 169 -15.19 -6.87 20.14
C VAL A 169 -15.36 -7.25 18.69
N LEU A 170 -16.62 -7.38 18.27
CA LEU A 170 -17.00 -7.74 16.91
C LEU A 170 -17.18 -6.45 16.11
N ILE A 171 -16.49 -6.35 14.97
CA ILE A 171 -16.47 -5.14 14.16
C ILE A 171 -17.02 -5.44 12.77
N SER A 172 -18.04 -4.70 12.38
CA SER A 172 -18.65 -4.74 11.06
C SER A 172 -18.25 -3.49 10.28
N PRO A 173 -17.38 -3.61 9.26
CA PRO A 173 -17.03 -2.48 8.40
C PRO A 173 -18.26 -1.94 7.65
N PRO A 174 -18.29 -0.64 7.35
CA PRO A 174 -19.36 -0.01 6.57
C PRO A 174 -19.43 -0.62 5.18
N GLN A 175 -20.65 -0.75 4.64
CA GLN A 175 -20.89 -1.51 3.40
C GLN A 175 -20.48 -0.76 2.13
N THR A 176 -20.32 0.56 2.19
CA THR A 176 -19.96 1.40 1.05
C THR A 176 -18.47 1.30 0.76
N PRO A 177 -18.04 0.80 -0.41
CA PRO A 177 -16.65 0.84 -0.81
C PRO A 177 -16.16 2.28 -0.86
N VAL A 178 -14.95 2.52 -0.37
CA VAL A 178 -14.25 3.77 -0.68
C VAL A 178 -13.79 3.67 -2.14
N ASP A 179 -14.04 4.69 -2.95
CA ASP A 179 -13.41 4.82 -4.27
C ASP A 179 -11.95 5.28 -4.10
N ILE A 180 -11.14 4.34 -3.60
CA ILE A 180 -9.69 4.38 -3.61
C ILE A 180 -9.27 4.06 -5.04
N GLY A 181 -8.57 5.02 -5.66
CA GLY A 181 -8.20 4.98 -7.08
C GLY A 181 -7.31 3.78 -7.47
N PRO A 182 -6.85 3.72 -8.73
CA PRO A 182 -6.21 2.52 -9.28
C PRO A 182 -5.07 2.02 -8.40
N LEU A 183 -5.05 0.71 -8.17
CA LEU A 183 -4.07 0.07 -7.29
C LEU A 183 -2.64 0.48 -7.68
N PRO A 184 -1.77 0.74 -6.68
CA PRO A 184 -0.42 1.21 -6.95
C PRO A 184 0.35 0.18 -7.76
N THR A 185 0.73 0.58 -8.98
CA THR A 185 1.64 -0.23 -9.81
C THR A 185 3.01 -0.31 -9.13
N ALA A 186 3.77 -1.36 -9.44
CA ALA A 186 5.17 -1.49 -8.98
C ALA A 186 6.10 -0.36 -9.50
N VAL A 187 5.58 0.52 -10.37
CA VAL A 187 6.29 1.63 -11.04
C VAL A 187 6.12 2.93 -10.26
N THR A 188 7.11 3.25 -9.43
CA THR A 188 7.26 4.60 -8.86
C THR A 188 8.69 5.07 -9.11
N ALA A 189 8.84 6.23 -9.77
CA ALA A 189 10.15 6.74 -10.17
C ALA A 189 11.06 7.05 -8.96
N PRO A 190 12.39 7.13 -9.13
CA PRO A 190 13.31 7.52 -8.07
C PRO A 190 12.93 8.85 -7.42
N GLY A 191 13.00 8.94 -6.09
CA GLY A 191 12.65 10.13 -5.33
C GLY A 191 11.16 10.48 -5.28
N VAL A 192 10.30 9.80 -6.03
CA VAL A 192 8.85 10.01 -5.99
C VAL A 192 8.25 9.18 -4.84
N PRO A 193 7.55 9.79 -3.87
CA PRO A 193 6.92 9.06 -2.78
C PRO A 193 5.87 8.07 -3.32
N PRO A 194 5.57 6.99 -2.57
CA PRO A 194 4.38 6.18 -2.84
C PRO A 194 3.11 7.05 -2.87
N ASN A 195 2.09 6.62 -3.62
CA ASN A 195 0.76 7.23 -3.50
C ASN A 195 0.21 6.97 -2.10
N ILE A 196 -0.21 8.03 -1.40
CA ILE A 196 -0.75 7.94 -0.04
C ILE A 196 -2.24 8.27 -0.09
N ILE A 197 -3.05 7.33 0.39
CA ILE A 197 -4.46 7.51 0.67
C ILE A 197 -4.57 8.26 2.00
N SER A 198 -4.88 9.56 1.91
CA SER A 198 -5.04 10.44 3.06
C SER A 198 -6.21 10.03 3.95
N ARG A 199 -6.21 10.52 5.20
CA ARG A 199 -7.30 10.29 6.17
C ARG A 199 -8.69 10.64 5.64
N GLY A 200 -8.80 11.76 4.90
CA GLY A 200 -10.05 12.14 4.24
C GLY A 200 -10.48 11.17 3.13
N GLN A 201 -9.53 10.58 2.39
CA GLN A 201 -9.84 9.61 1.33
C GLN A 201 -10.32 8.27 1.89
N TRP A 202 -9.66 7.70 2.91
CA TRP A 202 -10.13 6.44 3.51
C TRP A 202 -11.33 6.60 4.47
N GLY A 203 -11.77 7.84 4.73
CA GLY A 203 -12.96 8.16 5.52
C GLY A 203 -12.71 8.08 7.02
N ALA A 204 -11.66 8.75 7.50
CA ALA A 204 -11.43 8.98 8.92
C ALA A 204 -12.45 9.97 9.50
N ASP A 205 -13.18 9.58 10.54
CA ASP A 205 -13.95 10.54 11.34
C ASP A 205 -13.02 11.28 12.31
N GLU A 206 -12.55 12.46 11.88
CA GLU A 206 -11.69 13.33 12.67
C GLU A 206 -12.34 13.85 13.96
N SER A 207 -13.66 13.74 14.14
CA SER A 207 -14.34 14.15 15.37
C SER A 207 -14.00 13.23 16.56
N MET A 208 -13.60 11.98 16.29
CA MET A 208 -13.11 11.05 17.31
C MET A 208 -11.69 11.38 17.80
N ARG A 209 -10.95 12.23 17.09
CA ARG A 209 -9.56 12.54 17.42
C ARG A 209 -9.47 13.52 18.58
N CYS A 210 -8.72 13.18 19.63
CA CYS A 210 -8.43 14.11 20.72
C CYS A 210 -6.97 14.60 20.75
N GLY A 211 -6.72 15.64 21.55
CA GLY A 211 -5.40 16.22 21.76
C GLY A 211 -4.80 16.97 20.55
N PRO A 212 -3.70 17.71 20.79
CA PRO A 212 -2.88 18.27 19.72
C PRO A 212 -2.03 17.16 19.08
N VAL A 213 -1.75 17.29 17.78
CA VAL A 213 -0.70 16.50 17.13
C VAL A 213 0.65 16.87 17.74
N LYS A 214 1.42 15.87 18.18
CA LYS A 214 2.79 16.05 18.63
C LYS A 214 3.74 15.86 17.45
N TYR A 215 4.69 16.78 17.32
CA TYR A 215 5.79 16.70 16.37
C TYR A 215 7.11 16.65 17.13
N ASP A 216 7.97 15.72 16.73
CA ASP A 216 9.36 15.68 17.15
C ASP A 216 10.21 16.62 16.29
N LYS A 217 11.51 16.72 16.58
CA LYS A 217 12.40 17.62 15.81
C LYS A 217 12.83 17.03 14.48
N VAL A 218 12.87 15.70 14.38
CA VAL A 218 13.47 14.93 13.28
C VAL A 218 12.99 13.48 13.42
N VAL A 219 12.71 12.77 12.32
CA VAL A 219 12.60 11.30 12.35
C VAL A 219 14.00 10.72 12.24
N ARG A 220 14.45 9.96 13.23
CA ARG A 220 15.77 9.31 13.26
C ARG A 220 15.72 7.82 12.96
N ALA A 221 14.54 7.20 13.02
CA ALA A 221 14.36 5.78 12.76
C ALA A 221 12.96 5.43 12.26
N GLY A 222 12.86 4.34 11.49
CA GLY A 222 11.60 3.72 11.10
C GLY A 222 11.35 2.42 11.87
N ILE A 223 10.14 2.24 12.41
CA ILE A 223 9.75 1.00 13.10
C ILE A 223 8.70 0.26 12.25
N VAL A 224 9.00 -0.98 11.88
CA VAL A 224 8.11 -1.85 11.11
C VAL A 224 7.27 -2.72 12.05
N HIS A 225 5.97 -2.71 11.80
CA HIS A 225 4.94 -3.45 12.51
C HIS A 225 4.15 -4.36 11.55
N HIS A 226 3.33 -5.22 12.12
CA HIS A 226 2.20 -5.85 11.42
C HIS A 226 0.90 -5.62 12.20
N THR A 227 -0.25 -5.85 11.57
CA THR A 227 -1.56 -5.76 12.26
C THR A 227 -2.08 -7.11 12.77
N ALA A 228 -1.33 -8.20 12.59
CA ALA A 228 -1.69 -9.58 12.94
C ALA A 228 -3.06 -10.10 12.41
N GLY A 229 -3.68 -9.39 11.46
CA GLY A 229 -4.96 -9.78 10.85
C GLY A 229 -4.81 -10.86 9.77
N SER A 230 -5.91 -11.49 9.34
CA SER A 230 -5.86 -12.41 8.19
C SER A 230 -5.33 -11.73 6.93
N ASN A 231 -4.61 -12.49 6.11
CA ASN A 231 -4.14 -12.08 4.80
C ASN A 231 -5.18 -12.30 3.68
N ASP A 232 -6.43 -12.66 3.99
CA ASP A 232 -7.44 -13.10 3.00
C ASP A 232 -8.38 -11.99 2.48
N TYR A 233 -8.17 -10.72 2.86
CA TYR A 233 -8.99 -9.57 2.42
C TYR A 233 -8.80 -9.20 0.93
N ALA A 234 -9.79 -8.55 0.32
CA ALA A 234 -9.70 -7.98 -1.04
C ALA A 234 -9.13 -6.54 -1.03
N PRO A 235 -8.66 -5.96 -2.15
CA PRO A 235 -8.08 -4.61 -2.15
C PRO A 235 -9.06 -3.54 -1.63
N GLU A 236 -10.31 -3.64 -2.05
CA GLU A 236 -11.45 -2.81 -1.65
C GLU A 236 -11.81 -2.91 -0.16
N ASP A 237 -11.50 -4.02 0.53
CA ASP A 237 -11.72 -4.14 1.98
C ASP A 237 -10.76 -3.25 2.80
N SER A 238 -9.60 -2.90 2.23
CA SER A 238 -8.47 -2.35 2.98
C SER A 238 -8.78 -1.03 3.68
N ALA A 239 -9.51 -0.13 3.03
CA ALA A 239 -9.96 1.12 3.66
C ALA A 239 -10.95 0.87 4.81
N GLY A 240 -11.83 -0.13 4.68
CA GLY A 240 -12.76 -0.54 5.72
C GLY A 240 -12.06 -1.16 6.94
N ILE A 241 -10.97 -1.91 6.71
CA ILE A 241 -10.10 -2.47 7.75
C ILE A 241 -9.36 -1.33 8.48
N VAL A 242 -8.76 -0.38 7.76
CA VAL A 242 -8.07 0.78 8.36
C VAL A 242 -9.02 1.62 9.21
N ARG A 243 -10.24 1.90 8.72
CA ARG A 243 -11.28 2.60 9.49
C ARG A 243 -11.69 1.83 10.74
N SER A 244 -11.85 0.50 10.63
CA SER A 244 -12.19 -0.36 11.78
C SER A 244 -11.09 -0.38 12.85
N ILE A 245 -9.81 -0.38 12.45
CA ILE A 245 -8.67 -0.22 13.36
C ILE A 245 -8.71 1.15 14.04
N TYR A 246 -9.00 2.22 13.28
CA TYR A 246 -9.10 3.57 13.83
C TYR A 246 -10.19 3.68 14.91
N GLU A 247 -11.40 3.22 14.61
CA GLU A 247 -12.54 3.26 15.52
C GLU A 247 -12.36 2.38 16.74
N TYR A 248 -11.72 1.22 16.59
CA TYR A 248 -11.38 0.38 17.73
C TYR A 248 -10.38 1.07 18.67
N HIS A 249 -9.31 1.66 18.13
CA HIS A 249 -8.35 2.43 18.92
C HIS A 249 -8.99 3.62 19.65
N THR A 250 -9.84 4.40 18.97
CA THR A 250 -10.47 5.60 19.57
C THR A 250 -11.66 5.28 20.46
N ARG A 251 -12.68 4.59 19.94
CA ARG A 251 -13.97 4.37 20.63
C ARG A 251 -13.90 3.24 21.66
N THR A 252 -13.03 2.24 21.47
CA THR A 252 -12.96 1.07 22.36
C THR A 252 -11.79 1.15 23.33
N LEU A 253 -10.58 1.48 22.87
CA LEU A 253 -9.39 1.58 23.74
C LEU A 253 -9.19 2.99 24.32
N GLY A 254 -9.93 3.99 23.86
CA GLY A 254 -9.89 5.36 24.38
C GLY A 254 -8.66 6.17 23.95
N TRP A 255 -7.96 5.74 22.90
CA TRP A 255 -6.77 6.44 22.41
C TRP A 255 -7.18 7.68 21.60
N CYS A 256 -6.37 8.74 21.65
CA CYS A 256 -6.71 9.97 20.93
C CYS A 256 -6.57 9.88 19.40
N ASP A 257 -5.82 8.93 18.86
CA ASP A 257 -5.69 8.69 17.42
C ASP A 257 -5.12 7.29 17.19
N MET A 258 -5.09 6.86 15.93
CA MET A 258 -4.35 5.68 15.48
C MET A 258 -2.89 5.70 15.98
N ALA A 259 -2.37 4.53 16.35
CA ALA A 259 -1.02 4.41 16.92
C ALA A 259 0.11 4.55 15.88
N TYR A 260 -0.08 3.94 14.70
CA TYR A 260 0.86 3.93 13.59
C TYR A 260 0.80 5.23 12.80
N ASN A 261 1.93 5.69 12.25
CA ASN A 261 1.96 6.83 11.33
C ASN A 261 1.41 6.44 9.95
N ALA A 262 1.59 5.19 9.53
CA ALA A 262 1.13 4.70 8.25
C ALA A 262 0.77 3.21 8.29
N LEU A 263 -0.10 2.78 7.37
CA LEU A 263 -0.38 1.37 7.11
C LEU A 263 -0.12 1.04 5.64
N VAL A 264 0.35 -0.17 5.35
CA VAL A 264 0.60 -0.66 3.99
C VAL A 264 -0.09 -2.01 3.80
N ASP A 265 -1.02 -2.10 2.87
CA ASP A 265 -1.75 -3.34 2.59
C ASP A 265 -0.96 -4.33 1.73
N LYS A 266 -1.47 -5.56 1.58
CA LYS A 266 -0.85 -6.62 0.78
C LYS A 266 -0.85 -6.34 -0.74
N TYR A 267 -1.52 -5.29 -1.19
CA TYR A 267 -1.58 -4.81 -2.57
C TYR A 267 -0.66 -3.61 -2.82
N GLY A 268 -0.02 -3.08 -1.76
CA GLY A 268 0.86 -1.92 -1.81
C GLY A 268 0.16 -0.57 -1.61
N GLN A 269 -1.12 -0.54 -1.25
CA GLN A 269 -1.82 0.70 -0.90
C GLN A 269 -1.26 1.26 0.41
N VAL A 270 -0.93 2.55 0.44
CA VAL A 270 -0.45 3.24 1.65
C VAL A 270 -1.58 4.10 2.21
N PHE A 271 -1.90 3.91 3.48
CA PHE A 271 -2.88 4.71 4.21
C PHE A 271 -2.16 5.61 5.22
N GLU A 272 -2.51 6.90 5.24
CA GLU A 272 -2.12 7.82 6.31
C GLU A 272 -2.77 7.36 7.63
N GLY A 273 -1.95 7.05 8.63
CA GLY A 273 -2.42 6.61 9.94
C GLY A 273 -2.70 7.81 10.85
N ARG A 274 -1.83 8.04 11.83
CA ARG A 274 -1.91 9.19 12.75
C ARG A 274 -1.92 10.54 12.03
N ALA A 275 -2.83 11.42 12.44
CA ALA A 275 -2.98 12.75 11.87
C ALA A 275 -1.75 13.65 12.13
N GLY A 276 -1.44 14.51 11.15
CA GLY A 276 -0.39 15.53 11.25
C GLY A 276 0.27 15.88 9.93
N GLY A 277 0.18 14.98 8.95
CA GLY A 277 0.86 15.07 7.66
C GLY A 277 2.06 14.14 7.59
N MET A 278 2.08 13.30 6.57
CA MET A 278 3.08 12.25 6.32
C MET A 278 4.49 12.79 6.02
N ASP A 279 4.57 14.05 5.60
CA ASP A 279 5.80 14.79 5.34
C ASP A 279 6.46 15.37 6.61
N LYS A 280 5.81 15.26 7.79
CA LYS A 280 6.31 15.79 9.07
C LYS A 280 6.75 14.69 10.07
N PRO A 281 7.62 15.03 11.05
CA PRO A 281 8.02 14.13 12.14
C PRO A 281 6.91 14.01 13.20
N VAL A 282 5.78 13.40 12.85
CA VAL A 282 4.65 13.16 13.77
C VAL A 282 5.01 12.05 14.76
N GLU A 283 4.93 12.31 16.08
CA GLU A 283 5.19 11.27 17.08
C GLU A 283 4.03 10.25 17.12
N GLY A 284 4.35 9.00 16.78
CA GLY A 284 3.43 7.88 16.87
C GLY A 284 3.10 7.48 18.31
N SER A 285 2.32 6.42 18.46
CA SER A 285 2.24 5.68 19.73
C SER A 285 2.27 4.18 19.47
N HIS A 286 3.15 3.74 18.57
CA HIS A 286 3.24 2.35 18.11
C HIS A 286 4.25 1.50 18.87
N THR A 287 5.16 2.10 19.62
CA THR A 287 6.26 1.39 20.28
C THR A 287 6.62 2.05 21.60
N GLY A 288 6.00 1.55 22.67
CA GLY A 288 6.22 2.00 24.03
C GLY A 288 7.70 2.01 24.39
N GLY A 289 8.15 3.13 24.97
CA GLY A 289 9.57 3.34 25.27
C GLY A 289 10.35 4.00 24.13
N PHE A 290 9.91 3.86 22.88
CA PHE A 290 10.66 4.27 21.68
C PHE A 290 9.86 5.07 20.65
N ASN A 291 8.69 5.62 21.00
CA ASN A 291 7.90 6.46 20.08
C ASN A 291 8.67 7.72 19.61
N HIS A 292 9.41 8.36 20.52
CA HIS A 292 10.10 9.64 20.29
C HIS A 292 11.26 9.51 19.28
N ASP A 293 11.38 10.48 18.37
CA ASP A 293 12.28 10.51 17.21
C ASP A 293 12.06 9.35 16.21
N THR A 294 10.91 8.65 16.24
CA THR A 294 10.65 7.50 15.33
C THR A 294 9.34 7.63 14.57
N TRP A 295 9.20 6.82 13.51
CA TRP A 295 8.02 6.80 12.65
C TRP A 295 7.62 5.35 12.32
N GLY A 296 6.40 4.97 12.69
CA GLY A 296 5.92 3.60 12.64
C GLY A 296 5.04 3.29 11.44
N VAL A 297 5.38 2.22 10.72
CA VAL A 297 4.57 1.66 9.62
C VAL A 297 4.08 0.26 9.97
N ALA A 298 2.78 0.01 9.85
CA ALA A 298 2.21 -1.33 10.02
C ALA A 298 1.83 -1.96 8.68
N MET A 299 2.44 -3.10 8.36
CA MET A 299 2.01 -3.94 7.24
C MET A 299 0.72 -4.66 7.63
N MET A 300 -0.37 -4.47 6.87
CA MET A 300 -1.65 -5.10 7.18
C MET A 300 -1.60 -6.59 6.86
N GLY A 301 -1.70 -7.42 7.89
CA GLY A 301 -1.61 -8.88 7.79
C GLY A 301 -0.90 -9.56 8.96
N ASP A 302 -0.86 -10.90 8.93
CA ASP A 302 -0.09 -11.76 9.81
C ASP A 302 1.09 -12.34 9.01
N PHE A 303 2.30 -12.12 9.52
CA PHE A 303 3.54 -12.56 8.89
C PHE A 303 4.38 -13.46 9.80
N ASN A 304 3.73 -14.20 10.71
CA ASN A 304 4.43 -15.19 11.52
C ASN A 304 4.90 -16.41 10.71
N THR A 305 4.19 -16.79 9.66
CA THR A 305 4.53 -17.94 8.79
C THR A 305 4.50 -17.64 7.29
N VAL A 306 3.77 -16.62 6.86
CA VAL A 306 3.67 -16.18 5.46
C VAL A 306 4.42 -14.85 5.32
N PRO A 307 5.34 -14.67 4.35
CA PRO A 307 6.02 -13.39 4.18
C PRO A 307 5.06 -12.32 3.59
N PRO A 308 5.33 -11.02 3.80
CA PRO A 308 4.64 -9.94 3.09
C PRO A 308 4.73 -10.12 1.58
N THR A 309 3.73 -9.63 0.84
CA THR A 309 3.77 -9.72 -0.63
C THR A 309 4.93 -8.89 -1.20
N PRO A 310 5.48 -9.23 -2.38
CA PRO A 310 6.56 -8.44 -2.99
C PRO A 310 6.22 -6.95 -3.17
N ILE A 311 4.95 -6.63 -3.46
CA ILE A 311 4.48 -5.24 -3.59
C ILE A 311 4.32 -4.54 -2.24
N GLN A 312 3.80 -5.21 -1.20
CA GLN A 312 3.72 -4.67 0.16
C GLN A 312 5.11 -4.36 0.73
N LEU A 313 6.05 -5.30 0.59
CA LEU A 313 7.43 -5.14 1.05
C LEU A 313 8.14 -4.01 0.29
N ARG A 314 7.97 -3.95 -1.04
CA ARG A 314 8.47 -2.88 -1.91
C ARG A 314 7.93 -1.52 -1.50
N THR A 315 6.62 -1.39 -1.31
CA THR A 315 6.01 -0.11 -0.94
C THR A 315 6.39 0.30 0.47
N THR A 316 6.44 -0.61 1.44
CA THR A 316 6.88 -0.33 2.82
C THR A 316 8.33 0.17 2.84
N GLY A 317 9.24 -0.49 2.12
CA GLY A 317 10.63 -0.04 1.97
C GLY A 317 10.72 1.34 1.30
N ARG A 318 9.97 1.59 0.22
CA ARG A 318 9.95 2.90 -0.46
C ARG A 318 9.38 4.02 0.42
N LEU A 319 8.32 3.74 1.18
CA LEU A 319 7.70 4.70 2.10
C LEU A 319 8.69 5.13 3.19
N LEU A 320 9.41 4.17 3.77
CA LEU A 320 10.45 4.45 4.77
C LEU A 320 11.66 5.15 4.16
N GLY A 321 12.09 4.77 2.95
CA GLY A 321 13.17 5.45 2.22
C GLY A 321 12.84 6.91 1.90
N TRP A 322 11.58 7.20 1.55
CA TRP A 322 11.08 8.58 1.42
C TRP A 322 11.10 9.35 2.74
N ARG A 323 10.44 8.80 3.78
CA ARG A 323 10.28 9.42 5.09
C ARG A 323 11.63 9.73 5.74
N LEU A 324 12.54 8.76 5.77
CA LEU A 324 13.90 8.94 6.32
C LEU A 324 14.75 9.86 5.44
N GLY A 325 14.53 9.87 4.12
CA GLY A 325 15.20 10.77 3.18
C GLY A 325 14.89 12.25 3.41
N LEU A 326 13.67 12.58 3.87
CA LEU A 326 13.28 13.94 4.25
C LEU A 326 14.06 14.49 5.47
N ASP A 327 14.53 13.60 6.35
CA ASP A 327 15.35 13.90 7.52
C ASP A 327 16.85 13.58 7.29
N HIS A 328 17.24 13.25 6.05
CA HIS A 328 18.60 12.86 5.63
C HIS A 328 19.20 11.65 6.37
N ILE A 329 18.37 10.72 6.86
CA ILE A 329 18.84 9.52 7.56
C ILE A 329 19.09 8.38 6.57
N ASP A 330 20.25 7.72 6.70
CA ASP A 330 20.61 6.53 5.93
C ASP A 330 19.82 5.28 6.41
N PRO A 331 19.01 4.63 5.55
CA PRO A 331 18.30 3.39 5.89
C PRO A 331 19.20 2.19 6.21
N HIS A 332 20.46 2.20 5.75
CA HIS A 332 21.50 1.21 6.13
C HIS A 332 22.26 1.58 7.41
N GLY A 333 22.06 2.79 7.93
CA GLY A 333 22.73 3.30 9.11
C GLY A 333 22.29 2.64 10.43
N THR A 334 22.87 3.16 11.51
CA THR A 334 22.47 2.85 12.88
C THR A 334 22.13 4.12 13.65
N VAL A 335 21.27 3.97 14.64
CA VAL A 335 20.75 5.04 15.49
C VAL A 335 20.96 4.66 16.96
N VAL A 336 21.19 5.66 17.81
CA VAL A 336 21.12 5.50 19.26
C VAL A 336 19.86 6.20 19.76
N LEU A 337 18.92 5.42 20.29
CA LEU A 337 17.66 5.91 20.86
C LEU A 337 17.64 5.70 22.38
N THR A 338 17.03 6.63 23.11
CA THR A 338 16.91 6.57 24.57
C THR A 338 15.53 6.02 24.94
N SER A 339 15.50 4.88 25.63
CA SER A 339 14.25 4.29 26.11
C SER A 339 13.57 5.21 27.13
N ALA A 340 12.30 5.53 26.92
CA ALA A 340 11.44 6.10 27.96
C ALA A 340 11.07 5.05 29.03
N GLY A 341 11.36 3.77 28.81
CA GLY A 341 11.00 2.65 29.68
C GLY A 341 9.50 2.40 29.76
N GLY A 342 9.13 1.35 30.50
CA GLY A 342 7.74 0.93 30.73
C GLY A 342 7.65 -0.59 30.81
N SER A 343 6.47 -1.13 31.08
CA SER A 343 6.25 -2.59 31.20
C SER A 343 6.25 -3.34 29.85
N PHE A 344 6.27 -2.61 28.74
CA PHE A 344 6.16 -3.09 27.36
C PHE A 344 7.52 -3.20 26.63
N THR A 345 8.62 -2.76 27.27
CA THR A 345 9.97 -2.78 26.69
C THR A 345 10.94 -3.46 27.64
N HIS A 346 11.92 -4.16 27.08
CA HIS A 346 13.02 -4.75 27.85
C HIS A 346 14.13 -3.73 28.19
N PHE A 347 14.05 -2.49 27.70
CA PHE A 347 15.00 -1.42 28.00
C PHE A 347 14.51 -0.51 29.16
N PRO A 348 15.24 -0.38 30.28
CA PRO A 348 14.85 0.51 31.37
C PRO A 348 14.92 1.99 30.95
N ARG A 349 14.16 2.85 31.64
CA ARG A 349 14.10 4.29 31.37
C ARG A 349 15.50 4.92 31.42
N GLY A 350 15.87 5.64 30.38
CA GLY A 350 17.17 6.29 30.21
C GLY A 350 18.26 5.40 29.58
N ALA A 351 17.99 4.11 29.33
CA ALA A 351 18.93 3.26 28.60
C ALA A 351 19.06 3.69 27.14
N ALA A 352 20.29 3.71 26.64
CA ALA A 352 20.59 3.94 25.23
C ALA A 352 20.63 2.60 24.48
N ALA A 353 19.78 2.44 23.48
CA ALA A 353 19.77 1.29 22.58
C ALA A 353 20.39 1.67 21.23
N THR A 354 21.38 0.91 20.78
CA THR A 354 21.94 1.03 19.43
C THR A 354 21.19 0.09 18.50
N LEU A 355 20.50 0.63 17.51
CA LEU A 355 19.58 -0.08 16.62
C LEU A 355 19.93 0.23 15.16
N PRO A 356 19.58 -0.62 14.18
CA PRO A 356 19.55 -0.23 12.77
C PRO A 356 18.56 0.93 12.56
N THR A 357 18.78 1.82 11.58
CA THR A 357 17.87 2.93 11.28
C THR A 357 16.43 2.46 11.02
N ILE A 358 16.26 1.33 10.33
CA ILE A 358 14.96 0.66 10.22
C ILE A 358 15.01 -0.62 11.02
N PHE A 359 14.16 -0.72 12.03
CA PHE A 359 14.05 -1.89 12.91
C PHE A 359 12.57 -2.25 13.12
N THR A 360 12.28 -3.19 14.01
CA THR A 360 10.94 -3.75 14.22
C THR A 360 10.49 -3.64 15.67
N HIS A 361 9.19 -3.78 15.93
CA HIS A 361 8.67 -3.68 17.28
C HIS A 361 9.37 -4.67 18.24
N ARG A 362 9.55 -5.94 17.85
CA ARG A 362 10.24 -6.97 18.66
C ARG A 362 11.68 -6.64 19.05
N ASP A 363 12.37 -5.75 18.32
CA ASP A 363 13.76 -5.38 18.64
C ASP A 363 13.87 -4.52 19.92
N VAL A 364 12.75 -3.95 20.39
CA VAL A 364 12.71 -3.10 21.61
C VAL A 364 11.53 -3.40 22.53
N GLY A 365 10.45 -3.97 22.02
CA GLY A 365 9.23 -4.31 22.75
C GLY A 365 9.24 -5.72 23.35
N ILE A 366 8.09 -6.14 23.87
CA ILE A 366 7.80 -7.50 24.35
C ILE A 366 6.63 -8.03 23.52
N THR A 367 6.91 -8.42 22.27
CA THR A 367 5.93 -8.78 21.23
C THR A 367 6.58 -9.64 20.15
N GLU A 368 5.79 -10.40 19.40
CA GLU A 368 6.26 -11.07 18.17
C GLU A 368 6.21 -10.15 16.93
N CYS A 369 5.57 -8.99 17.00
CA CYS A 369 5.43 -8.03 15.90
C CYS A 369 6.81 -7.67 15.27
N PRO A 370 7.01 -7.87 13.95
CA PRO A 370 6.01 -7.90 12.87
C PRO A 370 5.74 -9.33 12.35
N GLY A 371 6.05 -10.35 13.15
CA GLY A 371 6.03 -11.76 12.73
C GLY A 371 7.36 -12.25 12.14
N ASN A 372 7.64 -13.55 12.27
CA ASN A 372 8.93 -14.14 11.92
C ASN A 372 9.28 -14.05 10.43
N ALA A 373 8.33 -14.20 9.52
CA ALA A 373 8.58 -14.15 8.08
C ALA A 373 8.84 -12.70 7.60
N ALA A 374 8.11 -11.70 8.14
CA ALA A 374 8.42 -10.30 7.90
C ALA A 374 9.77 -9.88 8.50
N TYR A 375 10.10 -10.36 9.70
CA TYR A 375 11.39 -10.08 10.34
C TYR A 375 12.59 -10.58 9.51
N ALA A 376 12.46 -11.72 8.83
CA ALA A 376 13.49 -12.22 7.91
C ALA A 376 13.73 -11.30 6.69
N GLU A 377 12.71 -10.60 6.22
CA GLU A 377 12.80 -9.69 5.06
C GLU A 377 13.37 -8.29 5.41
N MET A 378 13.69 -8.01 6.68
CA MET A 378 14.14 -6.67 7.13
C MET A 378 15.44 -6.19 6.46
N GLY A 379 16.32 -7.10 6.04
CA GLY A 379 17.49 -6.74 5.21
C GLY A 379 17.06 -6.17 3.86
N ARG A 380 16.20 -6.91 3.15
CA ARG A 380 15.65 -6.51 1.84
C ARG A 380 14.85 -5.22 1.92
N LEU A 381 14.10 -5.01 3.00
CA LEU A 381 13.35 -3.77 3.25
C LEU A 381 14.29 -2.56 3.39
N ARG A 382 15.39 -2.69 4.14
CA ARG A 382 16.44 -1.64 4.22
C ARG A 382 17.09 -1.39 2.86
N ASP A 383 17.36 -2.43 2.08
CA ASP A 383 17.92 -2.32 0.73
C ASP A 383 16.99 -1.56 -0.23
N ILE A 384 15.68 -1.79 -0.16
CA ILE A 384 14.67 -1.06 -0.93
C ILE A 384 14.62 0.40 -0.49
N ALA A 385 14.62 0.66 0.83
CA ALA A 385 14.62 2.02 1.38
C ALA A 385 15.86 2.82 0.96
N ALA A 386 17.07 2.23 1.06
CA ALA A 386 18.33 2.84 0.65
C ALA A 386 18.42 3.12 -0.86
N ARG A 387 17.62 2.41 -1.68
CA ARG A 387 17.47 2.67 -3.12
C ARG A 387 16.40 3.69 -3.49
N PHE A 388 15.63 4.25 -2.55
CA PHE A 388 14.50 5.15 -2.86
C PHE A 388 14.86 6.32 -3.81
N ASN A 389 16.02 6.95 -3.59
CA ASN A 389 16.53 8.06 -4.41
C ASN A 389 17.43 7.62 -5.59
N ARG A 390 17.61 6.31 -5.82
CA ARG A 390 18.46 5.76 -6.89
C ARG A 390 17.59 5.30 -8.07
N PRO A 391 18.10 5.32 -9.31
CA PRO A 391 17.43 4.64 -10.44
C PRO A 391 17.14 3.16 -10.09
N PRO A 392 15.98 2.62 -10.50
CA PRO A 392 15.62 1.23 -10.23
C PRO A 392 16.64 0.28 -10.87
N GLY A 393 17.04 -0.75 -10.14
CA GLY A 393 17.91 -1.80 -10.68
C GLY A 393 17.16 -2.78 -11.60
N PRO A 394 17.88 -3.69 -12.29
CA PRO A 394 17.30 -4.76 -13.11
C PRO A 394 16.09 -5.49 -12.52
N GLU A 395 16.18 -5.94 -11.27
CA GLU A 395 15.09 -6.66 -10.60
C GLU A 395 13.87 -5.75 -10.33
N ASP A 396 14.13 -4.48 -10.00
CA ASP A 396 13.08 -3.50 -9.76
C ASP A 396 12.37 -3.15 -11.08
N LEU A 397 13.10 -3.07 -12.19
CA LEU A 397 12.57 -2.87 -13.55
C LEU A 397 11.83 -4.10 -14.09
N ALA A 398 12.31 -5.30 -13.79
CA ALA A 398 11.62 -6.55 -14.12
C ALA A 398 10.27 -6.64 -13.39
N GLU A 399 10.24 -6.35 -12.09
CA GLU A 399 8.99 -6.34 -11.30
C GLU A 399 8.01 -5.27 -11.80
N GLN A 400 8.52 -4.11 -12.23
CA GLN A 400 7.72 -3.01 -12.78
C GLN A 400 6.89 -3.39 -14.01
N MET A 401 7.34 -4.38 -14.78
CA MET A 401 6.63 -4.86 -15.98
C MET A 401 5.80 -6.13 -15.72
N ARG A 402 5.90 -6.75 -14.53
CA ARG A 402 5.29 -8.06 -14.24
C ARG A 402 3.79 -8.06 -14.51
N GLY A 403 3.32 -9.03 -15.30
CA GLY A 403 1.93 -9.17 -15.72
C GLY A 403 1.54 -8.33 -16.95
N GLY A 404 2.49 -7.56 -17.52
CA GLY A 404 2.36 -6.94 -18.84
C GLY A 404 2.95 -7.83 -19.94
N ALA A 405 2.42 -7.69 -21.15
CA ALA A 405 2.82 -8.49 -22.32
C ALA A 405 4.33 -8.38 -22.64
N ILE A 406 4.96 -7.25 -22.34
CA ILE A 406 6.41 -7.04 -22.50
C ILE A 406 7.21 -7.95 -21.55
N TYR A 407 6.79 -8.05 -20.28
CA TYR A 407 7.42 -8.94 -19.30
C TYR A 407 7.24 -10.41 -19.68
N ASP A 408 6.02 -10.80 -20.08
CA ASP A 408 5.73 -12.18 -20.47
C ASP A 408 6.57 -12.58 -21.70
N ARG A 409 6.73 -11.67 -22.67
CA ARG A 409 7.61 -11.88 -23.83
C ARG A 409 9.07 -12.02 -23.43
N TRP A 410 9.56 -11.14 -22.55
CA TRP A 410 10.94 -11.20 -22.04
C TRP A 410 11.23 -12.48 -21.25
N GLN A 411 10.30 -12.94 -20.40
CA GLN A 411 10.39 -14.21 -19.70
C GLN A 411 10.41 -15.40 -20.66
N ALA A 412 9.54 -15.42 -21.67
CA ALA A 412 9.53 -16.44 -22.71
C ALA A 412 10.84 -16.51 -23.53
N LEU A 413 11.59 -15.42 -23.57
CA LEU A 413 12.92 -15.32 -24.21
C LEU A 413 14.10 -15.63 -23.26
N GLY A 414 13.83 -16.15 -22.05
CA GLY A 414 14.83 -16.58 -21.08
C GLY A 414 15.15 -15.56 -19.97
N GLY A 415 14.44 -14.44 -19.90
CA GLY A 415 14.61 -13.45 -18.83
C GLY A 415 16.03 -12.88 -18.75
N PRO A 416 16.60 -12.71 -17.54
CA PRO A 416 17.96 -12.18 -17.36
C PRO A 416 19.07 -12.98 -18.08
N GLY A 417 18.90 -14.30 -18.22
CA GLY A 417 19.83 -15.16 -18.97
C GLY A 417 19.56 -15.23 -20.47
N GLY A 418 18.52 -14.55 -20.94
CA GLY A 418 18.01 -14.62 -22.31
C GLY A 418 18.76 -13.73 -23.32
N VAL A 419 18.23 -13.74 -24.55
CA VAL A 419 18.78 -12.96 -25.68
C VAL A 419 18.76 -11.45 -25.44
N LEU A 420 17.81 -10.95 -24.64
CA LEU A 420 17.67 -9.52 -24.29
C LEU A 420 18.54 -9.09 -23.09
N GLY A 421 18.87 -10.01 -22.18
CA GLY A 421 19.51 -9.70 -20.89
C GLY A 421 18.55 -9.02 -19.90
N ASN A 422 19.09 -8.27 -18.94
CA ASN A 422 18.30 -7.52 -17.96
C ASN A 422 17.57 -6.31 -18.56
N PRO A 423 16.43 -5.88 -17.99
CA PRO A 423 15.80 -4.61 -18.34
C PRO A 423 16.62 -3.41 -17.87
N THR A 424 16.64 -2.36 -18.68
CA THR A 424 17.39 -1.10 -18.49
C THR A 424 16.50 0.14 -18.50
N SER A 425 15.19 -0.01 -18.76
CA SER A 425 14.17 1.03 -18.57
C SER A 425 12.86 0.45 -18.03
N PRO A 426 11.98 1.27 -17.43
CA PRO A 426 10.58 0.89 -17.22
C PRO A 426 9.85 0.79 -18.57
N GLU A 427 8.65 0.18 -18.54
CA GLU A 427 7.72 0.25 -19.66
C GLU A 427 7.23 1.69 -19.87
N THR A 428 7.51 2.22 -21.05
CA THR A 428 7.38 3.64 -21.41
C THR A 428 6.43 3.78 -22.61
N PRO A 429 5.60 4.84 -22.73
CA PRO A 429 4.79 5.08 -23.92
C PRO A 429 5.62 5.34 -25.19
N ALA A 430 5.16 4.80 -26.32
CA ALA A 430 5.70 5.03 -27.66
C ALA A 430 4.62 5.66 -28.58
N LEU A 431 4.86 5.74 -29.90
CA LEU A 431 3.87 6.23 -30.87
C LEU A 431 2.57 5.39 -30.89
N ASP A 432 1.47 6.02 -31.30
CA ASP A 432 0.18 5.39 -31.59
C ASP A 432 -0.39 4.47 -30.49
N GLY A 433 -0.09 4.79 -29.24
CA GLY A 433 -0.54 4.02 -28.07
C GLY A 433 0.26 2.74 -27.80
N ALA A 434 1.32 2.49 -28.56
CA ALA A 434 2.29 1.46 -28.26
C ALA A 434 3.05 1.77 -26.96
N ARG A 435 3.72 0.75 -26.39
CA ARG A 435 4.58 0.87 -25.21
C ARG A 435 5.86 0.07 -25.44
N TYR A 436 6.96 0.42 -24.79
CA TYR A 436 8.24 -0.25 -24.97
C TYR A 436 9.04 -0.34 -23.67
N ALA A 437 9.92 -1.33 -23.59
CA ALA A 437 10.98 -1.37 -22.59
C ALA A 437 12.30 -1.76 -23.25
N ARG A 438 13.39 -1.21 -22.71
CA ARG A 438 14.76 -1.49 -23.14
C ARG A 438 15.41 -2.52 -22.23
N PHE A 439 16.31 -3.29 -22.80
CA PHE A 439 17.10 -4.32 -22.14
C PHE A 439 18.58 -4.14 -22.50
N GLU A 440 19.48 -4.92 -21.89
CA GLU A 440 20.93 -4.84 -22.12
C GLU A 440 21.33 -5.07 -23.59
N LYS A 441 20.53 -5.82 -24.37
CA LYS A 441 20.87 -6.30 -25.72
C LYS A 441 19.79 -6.03 -26.79
N GLY A 442 18.85 -5.13 -26.50
CA GLY A 442 17.75 -4.80 -27.41
C GLY A 442 16.56 -4.15 -26.71
N ALA A 443 15.39 -4.19 -27.35
CA ALA A 443 14.14 -3.70 -26.79
C ALA A 443 12.98 -4.66 -27.08
N VAL A 444 11.88 -4.50 -26.35
CA VAL A 444 10.59 -5.11 -26.68
C VAL A 444 9.57 -3.99 -26.82
N TYR A 445 8.86 -3.98 -27.95
CA TYR A 445 7.79 -3.04 -28.24
C TYR A 445 6.46 -3.78 -28.25
N TRP A 446 5.49 -3.29 -27.49
CA TRP A 446 4.11 -3.75 -27.52
C TRP A 446 3.23 -2.77 -28.30
N SER A 447 2.40 -3.29 -29.22
CA SER A 447 1.32 -2.52 -29.83
C SER A 447 0.00 -3.29 -29.83
N PRO A 448 -1.17 -2.60 -29.92
CA PRO A 448 -2.46 -3.25 -30.07
C PRO A 448 -2.59 -4.15 -31.31
N SER A 449 -1.79 -3.90 -32.35
CA SER A 449 -1.86 -4.62 -33.64
C SER A 449 -0.88 -5.79 -33.77
N SER A 450 0.28 -5.74 -33.10
CA SER A 450 1.32 -6.79 -33.17
C SER A 450 1.59 -7.53 -31.86
N GLY A 451 1.04 -7.10 -30.73
CA GLY A 451 1.44 -7.62 -29.42
C GLY A 451 2.87 -7.20 -29.08
N ALA A 452 3.55 -7.95 -28.20
CA ALA A 452 4.90 -7.63 -27.72
C ALA A 452 5.97 -8.33 -28.57
N GLU A 453 6.73 -7.56 -29.35
CA GLU A 453 7.77 -8.06 -30.23
C GLU A 453 9.18 -7.57 -29.86
N PRO A 454 10.17 -8.49 -29.77
CA PRO A 454 11.56 -8.16 -29.47
C PRO A 454 12.28 -7.66 -30.72
N VAL A 455 13.18 -6.70 -30.55
CA VAL A 455 14.13 -6.25 -31.58
C VAL A 455 15.52 -6.33 -30.96
N THR A 456 16.42 -7.12 -31.56
CA THR A 456 17.73 -7.44 -30.98
C THR A 456 18.90 -7.27 -31.96
N GLY A 457 20.12 -7.29 -31.41
CA GLY A 457 21.37 -7.38 -32.18
C GLY A 457 21.52 -6.35 -33.30
N ALA A 458 22.07 -6.78 -34.45
CA ALA A 458 22.35 -5.89 -35.57
C ALA A 458 21.09 -5.23 -36.17
N ILE A 459 19.92 -5.88 -36.07
CA ILE A 459 18.65 -5.32 -36.53
C ILE A 459 18.20 -4.17 -35.63
N TYR A 460 18.36 -4.31 -34.30
CA TYR A 460 18.08 -3.23 -33.35
C TYR A 460 18.96 -2.00 -33.57
N GLU A 461 20.27 -2.18 -33.74
CA GLU A 461 21.20 -1.08 -34.02
C GLU A 461 20.88 -0.38 -35.36
N ALA A 462 20.58 -1.15 -36.40
CA ALA A 462 20.18 -0.62 -37.71
C ALA A 462 18.85 0.14 -37.66
N TRP A 463 17.86 -0.36 -36.93
CA TRP A 463 16.58 0.30 -36.72
C TRP A 463 16.73 1.59 -35.89
N GLY A 464 17.58 1.58 -34.87
CA GLY A 464 17.93 2.76 -34.09
C GLY A 464 18.59 3.85 -34.92
N ALA A 465 19.54 3.49 -35.79
CA ALA A 465 20.15 4.43 -36.74
C ALA A 465 19.16 5.01 -37.76
N LEU A 466 18.03 4.35 -37.99
CA LEU A 466 16.92 4.82 -38.84
C LEU A 466 15.85 5.63 -38.08
N GLY A 467 16.01 5.85 -36.78
CA GLY A 467 15.10 6.66 -35.96
C GLY A 467 14.04 5.87 -35.18
N PHE A 468 14.24 4.57 -34.96
CA PHE A 468 13.33 3.68 -34.23
C PHE A 468 11.88 3.74 -34.77
N GLU A 469 10.88 3.80 -33.89
CA GLU A 469 9.46 3.81 -34.23
C GLU A 469 9.02 5.09 -34.96
N ARG A 470 9.80 6.18 -34.86
CA ARG A 470 9.60 7.42 -35.63
C ARG A 470 10.25 7.38 -37.02
N GLY A 471 11.03 6.35 -37.30
CA GLY A 471 11.68 6.12 -38.58
C GLY A 471 10.71 5.63 -39.65
N ALA A 472 11.16 5.60 -40.91
CA ALA A 472 10.33 5.22 -42.06
C ALA A 472 9.80 3.77 -42.05
N LEU A 473 10.28 2.92 -41.12
CA LEU A 473 9.81 1.54 -40.94
C LEU A 473 8.59 1.43 -40.00
N GLY A 474 8.42 2.36 -39.06
CA GLY A 474 7.46 2.27 -37.97
C GLY A 474 7.84 1.23 -36.90
N LEU A 475 6.84 0.75 -36.16
CA LEU A 475 6.96 -0.27 -35.11
C LEU A 475 7.24 -1.67 -35.67
N PRO A 476 7.87 -2.58 -34.90
CA PRO A 476 8.00 -3.98 -35.26
C PRO A 476 6.64 -4.70 -35.27
N THR A 477 6.46 -5.58 -36.26
CA THR A 477 5.24 -6.38 -36.47
C THR A 477 5.48 -7.88 -36.39
N SER A 478 6.75 -8.30 -36.22
CA SER A 478 7.13 -9.66 -35.84
C SER A 478 8.41 -9.62 -34.99
N ALA A 479 8.72 -10.73 -34.32
CA ALA A 479 10.09 -11.05 -33.93
C ALA A 479 11.00 -11.31 -35.15
N GLU A 480 12.28 -11.53 -34.88
CA GLU A 480 13.24 -12.06 -35.85
C GLU A 480 12.79 -13.43 -36.41
N ILE A 481 12.94 -13.59 -37.72
CA ILE A 481 12.64 -14.80 -38.50
C ILE A 481 13.96 -15.33 -39.02
N ASP A 482 14.36 -16.51 -38.53
CA ASP A 482 15.58 -17.20 -38.97
C ASP A 482 15.38 -17.92 -40.31
N GLU A 483 15.97 -17.39 -41.37
CA GLU A 483 16.21 -18.11 -42.63
C GLU A 483 17.64 -18.67 -42.66
N PRO A 484 18.06 -19.50 -43.65
CA PRO A 484 19.43 -20.05 -43.67
C PRO A 484 20.55 -19.01 -43.82
N GLN A 485 20.37 -17.99 -44.66
CA GLN A 485 21.35 -16.91 -44.88
C GLN A 485 20.97 -15.61 -44.17
N TRP A 486 19.68 -15.39 -43.92
CA TRP A 486 19.15 -14.11 -43.44
C TRP A 486 18.52 -14.25 -42.06
N ILE A 487 18.59 -13.18 -41.27
CA ILE A 487 17.64 -12.93 -40.18
C ILE A 487 16.74 -11.79 -40.63
N VAL A 488 15.44 -12.03 -40.73
CA VAL A 488 14.46 -11.07 -41.26
C VAL A 488 13.55 -10.59 -40.14
N GLN A 489 13.31 -9.29 -40.03
CA GLN A 489 12.30 -8.76 -39.12
C GLN A 489 11.34 -7.82 -39.85
N ASN A 490 10.05 -7.99 -39.59
CA ASN A 490 8.98 -7.17 -40.16
C ASN A 490 8.69 -5.95 -39.29
N PHE A 491 8.42 -4.84 -39.97
CA PHE A 491 7.96 -3.58 -39.40
C PHE A 491 6.70 -3.12 -40.15
N GLN A 492 6.00 -2.10 -39.63
CA GLN A 492 4.75 -1.61 -40.22
C GLN A 492 4.84 -1.22 -41.70
N HIS A 493 6.02 -0.77 -42.15
CA HIS A 493 6.23 -0.21 -43.50
C HIS A 493 7.38 -0.87 -44.28
N GLY A 494 7.90 -2.02 -43.81
CA GLY A 494 9.02 -2.68 -44.47
C GLY A 494 9.67 -3.79 -43.65
N THR A 495 10.88 -4.20 -44.05
CA THR A 495 11.68 -5.19 -43.33
C THR A 495 13.12 -4.72 -43.12
N LEU A 496 13.78 -5.30 -42.12
CA LEU A 496 15.24 -5.31 -41.99
C LEU A 496 15.73 -6.75 -42.09
N ASN A 497 16.72 -6.97 -42.96
CA ASN A 497 17.25 -8.28 -43.31
C ASN A 497 18.76 -8.29 -43.02
N PHE A 498 19.20 -8.99 -41.99
CA PHE A 498 20.63 -9.15 -41.66
C PHE A 498 21.23 -10.34 -42.44
N ASP A 499 22.27 -10.08 -43.23
CA ASP A 499 23.03 -11.07 -44.00
C ASP A 499 24.07 -11.75 -43.08
N ARG A 500 23.90 -13.05 -42.78
CA ARG A 500 24.86 -13.77 -41.93
C ARG A 500 26.22 -14.00 -42.58
N GLU A 501 26.34 -13.90 -43.91
CA GLU A 501 27.61 -14.05 -44.62
C GLU A 501 28.42 -12.75 -44.59
N LYS A 502 27.75 -11.61 -44.80
CA LYS A 502 28.41 -10.28 -44.87
C LYS A 502 28.43 -9.50 -43.56
N GLY A 503 27.53 -9.80 -42.63
CA GLY A 503 27.31 -9.00 -41.42
C GLY A 503 26.62 -7.65 -41.67
N THR A 504 25.99 -7.46 -42.83
CA THR A 504 25.31 -6.21 -43.22
C THR A 504 23.80 -6.31 -43.03
N VAL A 505 23.13 -5.18 -42.74
CA VAL A 505 21.65 -5.12 -42.67
C VAL A 505 21.12 -4.43 -43.92
N THR A 506 20.18 -5.07 -44.62
CA THR A 506 19.44 -4.47 -45.74
C THR A 506 18.06 -4.04 -45.28
N ARG A 507 17.70 -2.78 -45.51
CA ARG A 507 16.35 -2.25 -45.32
C ARG A 507 15.55 -2.40 -46.60
N VAL A 508 14.33 -2.91 -46.52
CA VAL A 508 13.38 -2.96 -47.64
C VAL A 508 12.13 -2.15 -47.28
N ILE A 509 11.81 -1.12 -48.07
CA ILE A 509 10.56 -0.33 -47.98
C ILE A 509 10.00 -0.24 -49.41
N ASP A 510 8.70 -0.47 -49.59
CA ASP A 510 8.02 -0.49 -50.90
C ASP A 510 8.72 -1.37 -51.96
N GLY A 511 9.37 -2.46 -51.52
CA GLY A 511 10.14 -3.37 -52.38
C GLY A 511 11.52 -2.84 -52.81
N VAL A 512 11.96 -1.68 -52.33
CA VAL A 512 13.27 -1.07 -52.62
C VAL A 512 14.29 -1.47 -51.54
N PRO A 513 15.29 -2.33 -51.85
CA PRO A 513 16.35 -2.68 -50.93
C PRO A 513 17.41 -1.57 -50.84
N LEU A 514 17.88 -1.30 -49.63
CA LEU A 514 19.03 -0.45 -49.34
C LEU A 514 19.92 -1.15 -48.30
N GLU A 515 21.13 -1.55 -48.70
CA GLU A 515 22.15 -2.02 -47.76
C GLU A 515 22.59 -0.84 -46.87
N LEU A 516 22.49 -1.02 -45.55
CA LEU A 516 22.86 -0.03 -44.56
C LEU A 516 24.35 -0.18 -44.21
N PRO A 517 25.06 0.92 -43.92
CA PRO A 517 26.43 0.82 -43.42
C PRO A 517 26.45 0.01 -42.10
N PRO A 518 27.52 -0.75 -41.83
CA PRO A 518 27.66 -1.45 -40.55
C PRO A 518 27.61 -0.46 -39.38
N PRO A 519 27.04 -0.85 -38.23
CA PRO A 519 26.95 0.03 -37.07
C PRO A 519 28.35 0.47 -36.62
N SER A 520 28.50 1.78 -36.35
CA SER A 520 29.77 2.34 -35.91
C SER A 520 30.03 1.98 -34.44
N PRO A 521 31.20 1.44 -34.08
CA PRO A 521 31.50 1.06 -32.70
C PRO A 521 31.57 2.25 -31.72
N ASP A 522 31.70 3.48 -32.22
CA ASP A 522 31.85 4.71 -31.42
C ASP A 522 30.57 5.56 -31.30
N HIS A 523 29.43 5.09 -31.80
CA HIS A 523 28.14 5.79 -31.66
C HIS A 523 27.15 4.96 -30.83
N GLU A 524 26.93 5.36 -29.57
CA GLU A 524 25.60 5.13 -28.99
C GLU A 524 24.56 5.90 -29.82
N PRO A 525 23.44 5.27 -30.24
CA PRO A 525 22.42 5.96 -31.02
C PRO A 525 21.83 7.12 -30.24
N VAL A 526 22.06 8.34 -30.72
CA VAL A 526 21.56 9.59 -30.09
C VAL A 526 20.04 9.63 -30.20
N GLN A 527 19.36 9.20 -29.14
CA GLN A 527 17.90 9.21 -29.06
C GLN A 527 17.34 10.64 -29.18
N LEU A 528 16.60 10.90 -30.27
CA LEU A 528 15.86 12.14 -30.50
C LEU A 528 14.61 12.28 -29.59
N GLU A 529 14.35 11.29 -28.74
CA GLU A 529 13.19 11.17 -27.84
C GLU A 529 13.05 12.31 -26.80
N ARG A 530 14.10 13.10 -26.52
CA ARG A 530 14.05 14.19 -25.51
C ARG A 530 13.27 15.43 -25.92
N PHE A 531 12.77 15.52 -27.15
CA PHE A 531 11.99 16.67 -27.62
C PHE A 531 10.52 16.33 -27.88
N SER A 532 9.72 16.37 -26.81
CA SER A 532 8.29 16.65 -26.95
C SER A 532 8.13 17.98 -27.68
N ARG A 533 7.30 18.04 -28.73
CA ARG A 533 6.87 19.35 -29.25
C ARG A 533 6.01 20.00 -28.18
N VAL A 534 6.39 21.20 -27.76
CA VAL A 534 5.46 22.12 -27.10
C VAL A 534 4.45 22.54 -28.16
N SER A 535 3.19 22.15 -27.97
CA SER A 535 2.03 22.58 -28.75
C SER A 535 0.86 22.84 -27.80
#